data_AF-A0AAN8ML24-F1
#
_entry.id   AF-A0AAN8ML24-F1
#
_cell.length_a   1.000
_cell.length_b   1.000
_cell.length_c   1.000
_cell.angle_alpha   90.00
_cell.angle_beta   90.00
_cell.angle_gamma   90.00
#
_symmetry.space_group_name_H-M   'P 1'
#
loop_
_entity.id
_entity.type
_entity.pdbx_description
1 polymer ?
#
loop_
_entity_poly.entity_id
_entity_poly.type
_entity_poly.pdbx_seq_one_letter_code
_entity_poly.pdbx_strand_id
1 'polypeptide(L)'
;MVNGELIIQKVQQVDSGMYQCVAENKYGAIYSSAELSILGGFHARRSERRNQMDGSLRKMSKIERLNARVAKLLTVAVHEVLQVVKETVSEYQENTARTQRENESLRKIVQELQDKMKSENTGAVQTVTVQLELQNCKQELSLGLSTTADF
;
A
#
# COMPACT_ATOMS: atom_id res chain seq x y z
N MET A 1 30.67 -24.18 37.57
CA MET A 1 30.05 -23.11 36.76
C MET A 1 29.95 -21.90 37.67
N VAL A 2 30.72 -20.84 37.40
CA VAL A 2 30.65 -19.60 38.19
C VAL A 2 29.51 -18.78 37.59
N ASN A 3 28.39 -18.68 38.31
CA ASN A 3 27.29 -17.79 37.92
C ASN A 3 27.83 -16.36 38.09
N GLY A 4 27.98 -15.61 37.00
CA GLY A 4 28.57 -14.26 36.98
C GLY A 4 27.67 -13.21 37.64
N GLU A 5 27.25 -13.46 38.89
CA GLU A 5 26.31 -12.69 39.66
C GLU A 5 27.00 -12.11 40.90
N LEU A 6 26.86 -10.79 41.10
CA LEU A 6 27.36 -10.09 42.28
C LEU A 6 26.21 -9.94 43.28
N ILE A 7 26.30 -10.60 44.44
CA ILE A 7 25.30 -10.54 45.52
C ILE A 7 25.88 -9.83 46.74
N ILE A 8 25.35 -8.65 47.06
CA ILE A 8 25.72 -7.88 48.26
C ILE A 8 24.65 -8.14 49.34
N GLN A 9 24.99 -8.89 50.38
CA GLN A 9 24.01 -9.34 51.39
C GLN A 9 23.61 -8.26 52.40
N LYS A 10 24.53 -7.36 52.77
CA LYS A 10 24.32 -6.31 53.77
C LYS A 10 24.74 -4.97 53.18
N VAL A 11 23.89 -4.45 52.30
CA VAL A 11 24.12 -3.21 51.57
C VAL A 11 24.27 -2.03 52.56
N GLN A 12 25.47 -1.45 52.61
CA GLN A 12 25.82 -0.27 53.41
C GLN A 12 26.08 0.93 52.52
N GLN A 13 25.95 2.16 53.03
CA GLN A 13 26.14 3.36 52.22
C GLN A 13 27.50 3.44 51.49
N VAL A 14 28.54 2.77 52.03
CA VAL A 14 29.86 2.64 51.39
C VAL A 14 29.86 1.78 50.12
N ASP A 15 28.85 0.94 49.92
CA ASP A 15 28.69 0.11 48.72
C ASP A 15 28.09 0.92 47.56
N SER A 16 27.76 2.20 47.77
CA SER A 16 27.26 3.06 46.70
C SER A 16 28.36 3.39 45.69
N GLY A 17 28.05 3.30 44.40
CA GLY A 17 29.03 3.53 43.35
C GLY A 17 28.64 2.95 42.00
N MET A 18 29.52 3.15 41.02
CA MET A 18 29.37 2.59 39.67
C MET A 18 29.94 1.19 39.62
N TYR A 19 29.07 0.21 39.39
CA TYR A 19 29.45 -1.18 39.17
C TYR A 19 29.53 -1.44 37.67
N GLN A 20 30.56 -2.15 37.24
CA GLN A 20 30.73 -2.55 35.85
C GLN A 20 30.96 -4.05 35.76
N CYS A 21 30.11 -4.71 34.98
CA CYS A 21 30.32 -6.08 34.55
C CYS A 21 31.13 -6.08 33.26
N VAL A 22 32.20 -6.87 33.25
CA VAL A 22 33.05 -7.07 32.07
C VAL A 22 33.00 -8.54 31.71
N ALA A 23 32.50 -8.84 30.52
CA ALA A 23 32.54 -10.18 29.96
C ALA A 23 33.52 -10.19 28.78
N GLU A 24 34.61 -10.93 28.96
CA GLU A 24 35.70 -11.02 27.99
C GLU A 24 35.74 -12.41 27.36
N ASN A 25 35.97 -12.46 26.05
CA ASN A 25 36.36 -13.66 25.35
C ASN A 25 37.63 -13.38 24.51
N LYS A 26 38.18 -14.42 23.89
CA LYS A 26 39.38 -14.31 23.02
C LYS A 26 39.26 -13.35 21.82
N TYR A 27 38.06 -12.84 21.53
CA TYR A 27 37.77 -11.94 20.42
C TYR A 27 37.43 -10.51 20.88
N GLY A 28 37.27 -10.28 22.19
CA GLY A 28 36.99 -8.95 22.73
C GLY A 28 36.24 -8.98 24.07
N ALA A 29 36.00 -7.80 24.62
CA ALA A 29 35.28 -7.60 25.87
C ALA A 29 34.03 -6.73 25.67
N ILE A 30 32.96 -7.10 26.36
CA ILE A 30 31.75 -6.30 26.49
C ILE A 30 31.62 -5.77 27.92
N TYR A 31 31.09 -4.56 28.03
CA TYR A 31 31.01 -3.83 29.28
C TYR A 31 29.56 -3.42 29.54
N SER A 32 29.09 -3.60 30.78
CA SER A 32 27.78 -3.14 31.23
C SER A 32 27.93 -2.46 32.58
N SER A 33 27.54 -1.19 32.68
CA SER A 33 27.68 -0.40 33.91
C SER A 33 26.32 -0.08 34.52
N ALA A 34 26.23 -0.15 35.84
CA ALA A 34 25.05 0.21 36.62
C ALA A 34 25.47 1.02 37.86
N GLU A 35 24.72 2.07 38.18
CA GLU A 35 24.92 2.87 39.39
C GLU A 35 24.10 2.28 40.54
N LEU A 36 24.74 1.99 41.67
CA LEU A 36 24.06 1.62 42.91
C LEU A 36 23.98 2.84 43.83
N SER A 37 22.76 3.35 44.04
CA SER A 37 22.47 4.39 45.03
C SER A 37 21.64 3.81 46.16
N ILE A 38 22.07 4.03 47.40
CA ILE A 38 21.45 3.45 48.59
C ILE A 38 20.58 4.52 49.24
N LEU A 39 19.28 4.37 49.06
CA LEU A 39 18.27 5.24 49.66
C LEU A 39 17.97 4.72 51.07
N GLY A 40 18.48 5.42 52.08
CA GLY A 40 18.30 5.05 53.48
C GLY A 40 16.83 4.97 53.88
N GLY A 41 16.38 3.76 54.24
CA GLY A 41 15.25 3.48 55.13
C GLY A 41 13.91 4.12 54.77
N PHE A 42 13.17 3.53 53.82
CA PHE A 42 11.72 3.71 53.75
C PHE A 42 11.00 2.54 54.44
N HIS A 43 10.37 2.83 55.58
CA HIS A 43 9.28 1.99 56.11
C HIS A 43 8.19 1.90 55.04
N ALA A 44 8.07 0.74 54.41
CA ALA A 44 7.13 0.51 53.32
C ALA A 44 5.68 0.59 53.83
N ARG A 45 5.00 1.71 53.60
CA ARG A 45 3.54 1.68 53.42
C ARG A 45 3.27 1.11 52.03
N ARG A 46 2.85 -0.16 52.01
CA ARG A 46 2.30 -0.86 50.87
C ARG A 46 1.07 -0.10 50.35
N SER A 47 1.10 0.41 49.11
CA SER A 47 -0.09 0.88 48.42
C SER A 47 0.00 0.51 46.94
N GLU A 48 -0.90 -0.37 46.53
CA GLU A 48 -1.20 -0.71 45.15
C GLU A 48 -1.75 0.53 44.42
N ARG A 49 -0.97 1.08 43.49
CA ARG A 49 -1.50 1.84 42.35
C ARG A 49 -0.76 1.45 41.07
N ARG A 50 -1.28 0.43 40.39
CA ARG A 50 -1.22 0.36 38.93
C ARG A 50 -2.12 1.48 38.40
N ASN A 51 -1.60 2.29 37.47
CA ASN A 51 -2.22 3.46 36.85
C ASN A 51 -2.30 4.71 37.75
N GLN A 52 -1.15 5.33 37.99
CA GLN A 52 -1.10 6.77 38.24
C GLN A 52 -0.11 7.36 37.24
N MET A 53 -0.58 8.30 36.41
CA MET A 53 0.31 9.34 35.89
C MET A 53 1.06 9.91 37.09
N ASP A 54 2.36 9.66 37.16
CA ASP A 54 3.21 10.36 38.12
C ASP A 54 3.29 11.82 37.66
N GLY A 55 2.37 12.62 38.21
CA GLY A 55 2.41 14.06 38.22
C GLY A 55 3.56 14.60 39.06
N SER A 56 4.78 14.15 38.79
CA SER A 56 5.88 15.08 38.85
C SER A 56 5.64 16.06 37.70
N LEU A 57 5.37 17.33 38.03
CA LEU A 57 5.38 18.42 37.07
C LEU A 57 6.82 18.58 36.55
N ARG A 58 7.34 17.57 35.84
CA ARG A 58 8.61 17.62 35.15
C ARG A 58 8.44 18.77 34.17
N LYS A 59 9.13 19.87 34.48
CA LYS A 59 9.22 21.02 33.59
C LYS A 59 9.57 20.46 32.23
N MET A 60 8.63 20.60 31.29
CA MET A 60 8.87 20.24 29.89
C MET A 60 10.16 20.94 29.47
N SER A 61 11.16 20.15 29.14
CA SER A 61 12.39 20.61 28.54
C SER A 61 12.09 21.28 27.21
N LYS A 62 13.02 22.14 26.76
CA LYS A 62 12.87 22.83 25.46
C LYS A 62 12.70 21.82 24.31
N ILE A 63 13.38 20.67 24.41
CA ILE A 63 13.28 19.59 23.43
C ILE A 63 11.90 18.93 23.45
N GLU A 64 11.31 18.67 24.62
CA GLU A 64 9.96 18.11 24.72
C GLU A 64 8.90 19.08 24.16
N ARG A 65 9.06 20.39 24.39
CA ARG A 65 8.20 21.42 23.78
C ARG A 65 8.32 21.46 22.26
N LEU A 66 9.55 21.37 21.74
CA LEU A 66 9.80 21.34 20.30
C LEU A 66 9.23 20.08 19.67
N ASN A 67 9.49 18.91 20.25
CA ASN A 67 8.97 17.62 19.78
C ASN A 67 7.44 17.61 19.78
N ALA A 68 6.79 18.14 20.83
CA ALA A 68 5.34 18.25 20.88
C ALA A 68 4.78 19.18 19.78
N ARG A 69 5.48 20.28 19.47
CA ARG A 69 5.06 21.20 18.39
C ARG A 69 5.24 20.58 17.01
N VAL A 70 6.38 19.93 16.78
CA VAL A 70 6.70 19.23 15.54
C VAL A 70 5.70 18.12 15.29
N ALA A 71 5.40 17.30 16.31
CA ALA A 71 4.40 16.25 16.23
C ALA A 71 3.02 16.80 15.82
N LYS A 72 2.56 17.88 16.46
CA LYS A 72 1.28 18.52 16.11
C LYS A 72 1.25 19.01 14.66
N LEU A 73 2.31 19.66 14.20
CA LEU A 73 2.38 20.17 12.82
C LEU A 73 2.40 19.03 11.80
N LEU A 74 3.16 17.96 12.07
CA LEU A 74 3.18 16.75 11.25
C LEU A 74 1.80 16.09 11.19
N THR A 75 1.08 15.99 12.31
CA THR A 75 -0.26 15.41 12.33
C THR A 75 -1.22 16.20 11.45
N VAL A 76 -1.20 17.53 11.51
CA VAL A 76 -2.07 18.38 10.67
C VAL A 76 -1.73 18.18 9.18
N ALA A 77 -0.44 18.28 8.83
CA ALA A 77 -0.02 18.14 7.43
C ALA A 77 -0.35 16.75 6.85
N VAL A 78 -0.16 15.68 7.63
CA VAL A 78 -0.49 14.31 7.20
C VAL A 78 -1.99 14.15 7.00
N HIS A 79 -2.82 14.69 7.89
CA HIS A 79 -4.27 14.62 7.74
C HIS A 79 -4.77 15.37 6.50
N GLU A 80 -4.21 16.54 6.20
CA GLU A 80 -4.56 17.31 4.99
C GLU A 80 -4.25 16.51 3.71
N VAL A 81 -3.04 15.94 3.62
CA VAL A 81 -2.64 15.14 2.45
C VAL A 81 -3.53 13.90 2.31
N LEU A 82 -3.78 13.19 3.40
CA LEU A 82 -4.63 11.99 3.38
C LEU A 82 -6.06 12.30 2.93
N GLN A 83 -6.59 13.46 3.31
CA GLN A 83 -7.92 13.91 2.88
C GLN A 83 -7.95 14.15 1.36
N VAL A 84 -6.97 14.87 0.81
CA VAL A 84 -6.87 15.11 -0.64
C VAL A 84 -6.68 13.80 -1.42
N VAL A 85 -5.82 12.89 -0.93
CA VAL A 85 -5.63 11.58 -1.56
C VAL A 85 -6.93 10.78 -1.55
N LYS A 86 -7.69 10.82 -0.46
CA LYS A 86 -8.99 10.13 -0.38
C LYS A 86 -9.99 10.68 -1.40
N GLU A 87 -10.09 12.00 -1.52
CA GLU A 87 -10.99 12.66 -2.48
C GLU A 87 -10.60 12.31 -3.92
N THR A 88 -9.32 12.45 -4.27
CA THR A 88 -8.81 12.11 -5.62
C THR A 88 -8.99 10.64 -5.99
N VAL A 89 -8.77 9.71 -5.05
CA VAL A 89 -9.03 8.28 -5.29
C VAL A 89 -10.52 8.03 -5.51
N SER A 90 -11.40 8.66 -4.74
CA SER A 90 -12.85 8.53 -4.91
C SER A 90 -13.30 9.05 -6.28
N GLU A 91 -12.83 10.23 -6.68
CA GLU A 91 -13.12 10.82 -7.99
C GLU A 91 -12.58 9.93 -9.13
N TYR A 92 -11.35 9.44 -9.01
CA TYR A 92 -10.75 8.57 -10.02
C TYR A 92 -11.51 7.25 -10.18
N GLN A 93 -11.94 6.64 -9.08
CA GLN A 93 -12.74 5.41 -9.10
C GLN A 93 -14.10 5.62 -9.79
N GLU A 94 -14.78 6.73 -9.49
CA GLU A 94 -16.05 7.07 -10.14
C GLU A 94 -15.87 7.31 -11.65
N ASN A 95 -14.83 8.08 -12.02
CA ASN A 95 -14.55 8.38 -13.42
C ASN A 95 -14.20 7.11 -14.22
N THR A 96 -13.39 6.22 -13.63
CA THR A 96 -13.06 4.91 -14.22
C THR A 96 -14.32 4.08 -14.47
N ALA A 97 -15.23 4.02 -13.49
CA ALA A 97 -16.48 3.28 -13.63
C ALA A 97 -17.40 3.87 -14.71
N ARG A 98 -17.43 5.20 -14.85
CA ARG A 98 -18.20 5.90 -15.90
C ARG A 98 -17.68 5.56 -17.29
N THR A 99 -16.37 5.73 -17.51
CA THR A 99 -15.74 5.40 -18.79
C THR A 99 -15.88 3.92 -19.13
N GLN A 100 -15.86 3.03 -18.14
CA GLN A 100 -16.10 1.61 -18.38
C GLN A 100 -17.51 1.31 -18.89
N ARG A 101 -18.55 1.96 -18.33
CA ARG A 101 -19.93 1.84 -18.82
C ARG A 101 -20.09 2.37 -20.25
N GLU A 102 -19.45 3.51 -20.55
CA GLU A 102 -19.47 4.08 -21.91
C GLU A 102 -18.80 3.15 -22.91
N ASN A 103 -17.64 2.59 -22.57
CA ASN A 103 -16.94 1.63 -23.42
C ASN A 103 -17.77 0.36 -23.68
N GLU A 104 -18.48 -0.17 -22.68
CA GLU A 104 -19.38 -1.31 -22.88
C GLU A 104 -20.56 -0.97 -23.80
N SER A 105 -21.13 0.22 -23.64
CA SER A 105 -22.22 0.70 -24.50
C SER A 105 -21.76 0.87 -25.95
N LEU A 106 -20.61 1.50 -26.16
CA LEU A 106 -20.00 1.68 -27.48
C LEU A 106 -19.68 0.33 -28.14
N ARG A 107 -19.15 -0.64 -27.38
CA ARG A 107 -18.90 -2.00 -27.89
C ARG A 107 -20.18 -2.67 -28.38
N LYS A 108 -21.30 -2.51 -27.67
CA LYS A 108 -22.60 -3.05 -28.10
C LYS A 108 -23.11 -2.39 -29.37
N ILE A 109 -23.04 -1.06 -29.45
CA ILE A 109 -23.47 -0.29 -30.64
C ILE A 109 -22.63 -0.68 -31.86
N VAL A 110 -21.31 -0.78 -31.69
CA VAL A 110 -20.41 -1.21 -32.77
C VAL A 110 -20.75 -2.62 -33.25
N GLN A 111 -21.04 -3.55 -32.33
CA GLN A 111 -21.44 -4.91 -32.67
C GLN A 111 -22.76 -4.95 -33.45
N GLU A 112 -23.78 -4.21 -32.99
CA GLU A 112 -25.06 -4.10 -33.72
C GLU A 112 -24.88 -3.54 -35.13
N LEU A 113 -24.05 -2.51 -35.30
CA LEU A 113 -23.76 -1.94 -36.61
C LEU A 113 -23.02 -2.94 -37.52
N GLN A 114 -22.05 -3.68 -36.98
CA GLN A 114 -21.37 -4.75 -37.72
C GLN A 114 -22.33 -5.87 -38.14
N ASP A 115 -23.28 -6.25 -37.29
CA ASP A 115 -24.26 -7.29 -37.59
C ASP A 115 -25.30 -6.83 -38.60
N LYS A 116 -25.73 -5.55 -38.54
CA LYS A 116 -26.56 -4.92 -39.58
C LYS A 116 -25.85 -4.93 -40.93
N MET A 117 -24.58 -4.53 -40.99
CA MET A 117 -23.79 -4.56 -42.23
C MET A 117 -23.64 -6.00 -42.79
N LYS A 118 -23.47 -7.02 -41.93
CA LYS A 118 -23.43 -8.43 -42.38
C LYS A 118 -24.77 -8.87 -42.95
N SER A 119 -25.89 -8.47 -42.33
CA SER A 119 -27.24 -8.83 -42.79
C SER A 119 -27.62 -8.16 -44.11
N GLU A 120 -27.26 -6.88 -44.28
CA GLU A 120 -27.46 -6.13 -45.53
C GLU A 120 -26.59 -6.68 -46.67
N ASN A 121 -25.39 -7.20 -46.36
CA ASN A 121 -24.51 -7.83 -47.35
C ASN A 121 -24.98 -9.24 -47.77
N THR A 122 -25.76 -9.95 -46.94
CA THR A 122 -26.45 -11.19 -47.33
C THR A 122 -27.80 -10.97 -48.02
N GLY A 123 -28.41 -9.79 -47.87
CA GLY A 123 -29.67 -9.41 -48.52
C GLY A 123 -29.52 -8.85 -49.94
N ALA A 124 -28.29 -8.51 -50.35
CA ALA A 124 -27.99 -7.91 -51.66
C ALA A 124 -27.34 -8.87 -52.68
N VAL A 125 -27.48 -10.20 -52.53
CA VAL A 125 -27.43 -11.10 -53.70
C VAL A 125 -28.82 -11.09 -54.36
N GLN A 126 -29.23 -9.94 -54.86
CA GLN A 126 -30.19 -9.90 -55.94
C GLN A 126 -29.38 -9.99 -57.22
N THR A 127 -29.32 -11.18 -57.80
CA THR A 127 -28.97 -11.39 -59.19
C THR A 127 -29.97 -10.63 -60.06
N VAL A 128 -29.67 -9.37 -60.35
CA VAL A 128 -30.33 -8.62 -61.40
C VAL A 128 -29.73 -9.12 -62.72
N THR A 129 -30.46 -10.00 -63.40
CA THR A 129 -30.17 -10.37 -64.78
C THR A 129 -30.58 -9.21 -65.68
N VAL A 130 -29.63 -8.34 -66.00
CA VAL A 130 -29.82 -7.33 -67.06
C VAL A 130 -29.57 -8.03 -68.40
N GLN A 131 -30.64 -8.32 -69.14
CA GLN A 131 -30.53 -8.65 -70.56
C GLN A 131 -30.16 -7.36 -71.31
N LEU A 132 -28.89 -7.25 -71.70
CA LEU A 132 -28.44 -6.31 -72.73
C LEU A 132 -28.43 -7.08 -74.05
N GLU A 133 -29.44 -6.84 -74.89
CA GLU A 133 -29.33 -7.16 -76.31
C GLU A 133 -28.26 -6.25 -76.93
N LEU A 134 -27.12 -6.84 -77.29
CA LEU A 134 -26.19 -6.23 -78.24
C LEU A 134 -25.79 -7.26 -79.29
N GLN A 135 -26.20 -6.97 -80.53
CA GLN A 135 -25.85 -7.69 -81.74
C GLN A 135 -24.34 -7.97 -81.84
N ASN A 136 -24.00 -9.24 -82.09
CA ASN A 136 -22.73 -9.75 -82.60
C ASN A 136 -21.44 -9.44 -81.83
N CYS A 137 -21.04 -10.38 -80.96
CA CYS A 137 -19.81 -11.15 -81.15
C CYS A 137 -19.85 -12.45 -80.33
N LYS A 138 -19.87 -13.60 -81.02
CA LYS A 138 -19.48 -14.88 -80.44
C LYS A 138 -17.98 -14.81 -80.10
N GLN A 139 -17.57 -15.13 -78.87
CA GLN A 139 -16.67 -16.28 -78.62
C GLN A 139 -16.50 -16.59 -77.12
N GLU A 140 -16.89 -17.82 -76.78
CA GLU A 140 -16.44 -18.74 -75.71
C GLU A 140 -16.43 -18.34 -74.22
N LEU A 141 -17.41 -18.94 -73.54
CA LEU A 141 -17.39 -19.26 -72.13
C LEU A 141 -16.45 -20.45 -71.90
N SER A 142 -15.38 -20.32 -71.09
CA SER A 142 -14.81 -21.48 -70.41
C SER A 142 -13.94 -21.14 -69.18
N LEU A 143 -14.25 -21.84 -68.08
CA LEU A 143 -13.38 -22.25 -66.97
C LEU A 143 -12.88 -21.15 -66.02
N GLY A 144 -12.88 -21.29 -64.69
CA GLY A 144 -13.08 -22.44 -63.82
C GLY A 144 -12.72 -22.03 -62.38
N LEU A 145 -13.24 -22.80 -61.43
CA LEU A 145 -13.09 -22.67 -59.97
C LEU A 145 -11.64 -22.43 -59.48
N SER A 146 -11.50 -21.74 -58.34
CA SER A 146 -10.84 -22.37 -57.18
C SER A 146 -11.34 -21.81 -55.85
N THR A 147 -12.08 -22.65 -55.13
CA THR A 147 -12.27 -22.63 -53.68
C THR A 147 -10.97 -22.89 -52.92
N THR A 148 -11.01 -22.62 -51.61
CA THR A 148 -10.11 -23.08 -50.51
C THR A 148 -8.80 -22.30 -50.36
N ALA A 149 -8.25 -22.06 -49.18
CA ALA A 149 -8.65 -22.15 -47.77
C ALA A 149 -7.48 -21.54 -46.98
N ASP A 150 -7.76 -21.03 -45.78
CA ASP A 150 -6.91 -21.00 -44.57
C ASP A 150 -5.37 -20.97 -44.71
N PHE A 151 -4.77 -19.90 -44.19
CA PHE A 151 -3.71 -19.93 -43.18
C PHE A 151 -3.78 -18.65 -42.32
#